data_AF-A0AAQ2EW42-F1
#
_entry.id   AF-A0AAQ2EW42-F1
#
_cell.length_a   1.000
_cell.length_b   1.000
_cell.length_c   1.000
_cell.angle_alpha   90.00
_cell.angle_beta   90.00
_cell.angle_gamma   90.00
#
_symmetry.space_group_name_H-M   'P 1'
#
loop_
_entity.id
_entity.type
_entity.pdbx_description
1 polymer ?
#
loop_
_entity_poly.entity_id
_entity_poly.type
_entity_poly.pdbx_seq_one_letter_code
_entity_poly.pdbx_strand_id
1 'polypeptide(L)'
;MKDLAQLELLIEKQKYKKALPLAKKLVNHDSGFRVTELLGMAQHGVGQYGLAAINLKKAAELAATSSQKAVLYRNAGICYQNLGDKYQLQALQAFELSLQFDPGFDNIQMRIVAAELAFSLNQYDLALSLAAKLIAYSDYAALGLVITLRAHLAKGDQTSFEKQMLIIEGESNAFPEQEAKNLLVTLKEADKQSWFMNMLGLFSNRFSHQAWFQYLQGLQIQQQLTAEKPEELIVSDSNEVAEIIRQLVEEIKRYGGSVSEDLRLVACQGNLSIKAFNQQPKVLIDIPLECMPLLDDFEFEVNGNTLISTPKKELLNPTSVKTMSLMVELYNKADKVTQWKEECPFFSLSQDTGLLIKLCDGKSFNAKVNIHKQLALEGKWDELFITSFFGSRKFAYESRLYKRKEEGHISGLLSIIDFFNHRCGASPYKLSDKGISVSAVPSNAEAEVFVNYNQFDPLLTYLVYGFVDRDSDYLFSIPCHISLADLEFEVFGNTAVLDAENQSNRTSHLAAFLPNIAVKEQSVGIDKLLITPKHPELLREAIQTVLLSVMDKDKINDVILADLVKSFEKQLLTQNISYWREVEALAAESALENSVIDSVNLLCKESKSMIQRYASKHSITLF
;
A
#
# COMPACT_ATOMS: atom_id res chain seq x y z
N MET A 1 33.57 24.35 49.11
CA MET A 1 33.30 24.98 47.79
C MET A 1 34.23 24.48 46.67
N LYS A 2 35.58 24.53 46.80
CA LYS A 2 36.50 24.04 45.73
C LYS A 2 36.27 22.57 45.34
N ASP A 3 36.13 21.68 46.33
CA ASP A 3 35.93 20.24 46.09
C ASP A 3 34.57 19.93 45.42
N LEU A 4 33.52 20.72 45.69
CA LEU A 4 32.21 20.55 45.06
C LEU A 4 32.24 20.94 43.58
N ALA A 5 32.82 22.11 43.25
CA ALA A 5 32.98 22.54 41.87
C ALA A 5 33.85 21.56 41.06
N GLN A 6 34.88 20.98 41.69
CA GLN A 6 35.68 19.93 41.06
C GLN A 6 34.86 18.66 40.81
N LEU A 7 34.00 18.25 41.75
CA LEU A 7 33.11 17.11 41.56
C LEU A 7 32.14 17.32 40.41
N GLU A 8 31.51 18.50 40.33
CA GLU A 8 30.60 18.86 39.23
C GLU A 8 31.30 18.77 37.88
N LEU A 9 32.50 19.35 37.76
CA LEU A 9 33.31 19.30 36.55
C LEU A 9 33.68 17.86 36.15
N LEU A 10 33.92 16.97 37.13
CA LEU A 10 34.20 15.57 36.85
C LEU A 10 32.96 14.83 36.34
N ILE A 11 31.78 15.11 36.87
CA ILE A 11 30.51 14.54 36.40
C ILE A 11 30.18 15.04 34.99
N GLU A 12 30.30 16.34 34.75
CA GLU A 12 30.10 16.96 33.43
C GLU A 12 31.01 16.35 32.37
N LYS A 13 32.29 16.12 32.71
CA LYS A 13 33.27 15.46 31.83
C LYS A 13 33.14 13.93 31.81
N GLN A 14 32.08 13.37 32.41
CA GLN A 14 31.81 11.93 32.48
C GLN A 14 32.95 11.10 33.10
N LYS A 15 33.76 11.69 33.98
CA LYS A 15 34.89 11.04 34.66
C LYS A 15 34.44 10.35 35.95
N TYR A 16 33.43 9.48 35.86
CA TYR A 16 32.71 8.92 37.02
C TYR A 16 33.59 8.13 38.00
N LYS A 17 34.58 7.36 37.50
CA LYS A 17 35.54 6.64 38.36
C LYS A 17 36.37 7.57 39.25
N LYS A 18 36.67 8.80 38.78
CA LYS A 18 37.38 9.83 39.55
C LYS A 18 36.44 10.65 40.42
N ALA A 19 35.21 10.87 39.97
CA ALA A 19 34.17 11.58 40.72
C ALA A 19 33.74 10.82 41.99
N LEU A 20 33.60 9.50 41.92
CA LEU A 20 33.00 8.70 42.99
C LEU A 20 33.74 8.80 44.35
N PRO A 21 35.07 8.67 44.45
CA PRO A 21 35.77 8.83 45.73
C PRO A 21 35.61 10.23 46.32
N LEU A 22 35.62 11.27 45.46
CA LEU A 22 35.43 12.66 45.88
C LEU A 22 34.01 12.90 46.39
N ALA A 23 33.00 12.37 45.70
CA ALA A 23 31.60 12.42 46.13
C ALA A 23 31.37 11.73 47.48
N LYS A 24 31.96 10.53 47.69
CA LYS A 24 31.90 9.81 48.97
C LYS A 24 32.56 10.59 50.11
N LYS A 25 33.68 11.27 49.85
CA LYS A 25 34.33 12.13 50.84
C LYS A 25 33.44 13.30 51.22
N LEU A 26 32.85 13.97 50.22
CA LEU A 26 32.01 15.15 50.44
C LEU A 26 30.72 14.81 51.19
N VAL A 27 30.05 13.71 50.86
CA VAL A 27 28.77 13.35 51.50
C VAL A 27 28.90 13.05 52.99
N ASN A 28 30.08 12.62 53.44
CA ASN A 28 30.38 12.38 54.87
C ASN A 28 30.49 13.69 55.66
N HIS A 29 30.79 14.81 54.99
CA HIS A 29 30.90 16.12 55.61
C HIS A 29 29.63 16.97 55.43
N ASP A 30 28.94 16.81 54.30
CA ASP A 30 27.74 17.53 53.95
C ASP A 30 26.81 16.61 53.14
N SER A 31 25.70 16.19 53.76
CA SER A 31 24.67 15.38 53.11
C SER A 31 23.61 16.22 52.39
N GLY A 32 23.95 17.45 51.98
CA GLY A 32 23.07 18.34 51.24
C GLY A 32 22.63 17.77 49.89
N PHE A 33 21.57 18.37 49.35
CA PHE A 33 20.92 18.01 48.08
C PHE A 33 21.94 17.73 46.95
N ARG A 34 22.78 18.73 46.64
CA ARG A 34 23.66 18.70 45.46
C ARG A 34 24.76 17.64 45.58
N VAL A 35 25.34 17.46 46.77
CA VAL A 35 26.36 16.45 47.01
C VAL A 35 25.77 15.05 46.87
N THR A 36 24.56 14.84 47.39
CA THR A 36 23.84 13.55 47.32
C THR A 36 23.44 13.20 45.88
N GLU A 37 22.96 14.18 45.11
CA GLU A 37 22.67 14.03 43.67
C GLU A 37 23.93 13.59 42.89
N LEU A 38 25.04 14.32 43.03
CA LEU A 38 26.28 14.04 42.31
C LEU A 38 26.87 12.67 42.70
N LEU A 39 26.70 12.25 43.96
CA LEU A 39 27.05 10.89 44.38
C LEU A 39 26.24 9.83 43.64
N GLY A 40 24.92 10.03 43.55
CA GLY A 40 24.03 9.16 42.77
C GLY A 40 24.44 9.07 41.30
N MET A 41 24.73 10.21 40.67
CA MET A 41 25.21 10.28 39.28
C MET A 41 26.56 9.57 39.10
N ALA A 42 27.51 9.77 40.02
CA ALA A 42 28.81 9.09 39.98
C ALA A 42 28.66 7.57 40.07
N GLN A 43 27.77 7.09 40.96
CA GLN A 43 27.48 5.66 41.14
C GLN A 43 26.82 5.07 39.90
N HIS A 44 25.87 5.78 39.30
CA HIS A 44 25.25 5.37 38.03
C HIS A 44 26.31 5.21 36.93
N GLY A 45 27.18 6.21 36.77
CA GLY A 45 28.22 6.20 35.73
C GLY A 45 29.32 5.13 35.90
N VAL A 46 29.41 4.47 37.05
CA VAL A 46 30.28 3.30 37.26
C VAL A 46 29.53 1.96 37.34
N GLY A 47 28.23 1.95 37.02
CA GLY A 47 27.39 0.75 37.04
C GLY A 47 26.91 0.30 38.43
N GLN A 48 27.04 1.13 39.46
CA GLN A 48 26.54 0.84 40.82
C GLN A 48 25.06 1.25 40.97
N TYR A 49 24.19 0.71 40.11
CA TYR A 49 22.82 1.20 39.94
C TYR A 49 21.96 1.13 41.22
N GLY A 50 22.12 0.10 42.06
CA GLY A 50 21.36 0.00 43.32
C GLY A 50 21.68 1.12 44.30
N LEU A 51 22.97 1.43 44.48
CA LEU A 51 23.41 2.54 45.34
C LEU A 51 23.04 3.89 44.72
N ALA A 52 23.16 4.01 43.39
CA ALA A 52 22.76 5.21 42.66
C ALA A 52 21.28 5.53 42.88
N ALA A 53 20.39 4.55 42.73
CA ALA A 53 18.94 4.72 42.93
C ALA A 53 18.61 5.18 44.35
N ILE A 54 19.26 4.60 45.38
CA ILE A 54 19.08 4.99 46.78
C ILE A 54 19.47 6.46 47.00
N ASN A 55 20.65 6.87 46.50
CA ASN A 55 21.12 8.24 46.69
C ASN A 55 20.31 9.24 45.85
N LEU A 56 19.86 8.89 44.65
CA LEU A 56 19.00 9.75 43.84
C LEU A 56 17.63 9.96 44.48
N LYS A 57 17.03 8.92 45.09
CA LYS A 57 15.78 9.09 45.88
C LYS A 57 16.00 9.99 47.09
N LYS A 58 17.10 9.79 47.83
CA LYS A 58 17.46 10.67 48.97
C LYS A 58 17.68 12.12 48.52
N ALA A 59 18.32 12.33 47.37
CA ALA A 59 18.47 13.66 46.79
C ALA A 59 17.11 14.26 46.42
N ALA A 60 16.16 13.46 45.89
CA ALA A 60 14.82 13.93 45.57
C ALA A 60 14.05 14.40 46.82
N GLU A 61 14.19 13.72 47.96
CA GLU A 61 13.60 14.16 49.24
C GLU A 61 14.14 15.52 49.71
N LEU A 62 15.41 15.81 49.41
CA LEU A 62 16.09 17.06 49.75
C LEU A 62 15.89 18.18 48.72
N ALA A 63 15.30 17.88 47.56
CA ALA A 63 15.16 18.83 46.45
C ALA A 63 14.12 19.91 46.76
N ALA A 64 14.41 21.16 46.36
CA ALA A 64 13.56 22.31 46.66
C ALA A 64 12.39 22.46 45.69
N THR A 65 12.54 22.00 44.43
CA THR A 65 11.52 22.18 43.38
C THR A 65 10.95 20.86 42.88
N SER A 66 9.69 20.86 42.43
CA SER A 66 9.06 19.68 41.83
C SER A 66 9.80 19.20 40.59
N SER A 67 10.31 20.11 39.76
CA SER A 67 11.11 19.76 38.57
C SER A 67 12.38 18.98 38.95
N GLN A 68 13.11 19.40 39.99
CA GLN A 68 14.26 18.66 40.49
C GLN A 68 13.87 17.27 41.00
N LYS A 69 12.75 17.18 41.75
CA LYS A 69 12.24 15.89 42.24
C LYS A 69 11.91 14.94 41.09
N ALA A 70 11.22 15.44 40.06
CA ALA A 70 10.87 14.66 38.89
C ALA A 70 12.11 14.07 38.20
N VAL A 71 13.12 14.90 37.92
CA VAL A 71 14.38 14.46 37.30
C VAL A 71 15.10 13.39 38.13
N LEU A 72 15.11 13.54 39.45
CA LEU A 72 15.81 12.60 40.35
C LEU A 72 15.07 11.27 40.45
N TYR A 73 13.75 11.29 40.57
CA TYR A 73 12.94 10.07 40.56
C TYR A 73 12.99 9.37 39.20
N ARG A 74 12.98 10.12 38.09
CA ARG A 74 13.25 9.61 36.75
C ARG A 74 14.56 8.83 36.70
N ASN A 75 15.66 9.45 37.15
CA ASN A 75 16.98 8.84 37.12
C ASN A 75 17.07 7.62 38.05
N ALA A 76 16.36 7.64 39.19
CA ALA A 76 16.26 6.49 40.07
C ALA A 76 15.49 5.32 39.40
N GLY A 77 14.41 5.60 38.68
CA GLY A 77 13.66 4.60 37.90
C GLY A 77 14.54 3.93 36.84
N ILE A 78 15.32 4.71 36.09
CA ILE A 78 16.31 4.20 35.11
C ILE A 78 17.34 3.28 35.80
N CYS A 79 17.83 3.67 36.98
CA CYS A 79 18.74 2.81 37.75
C CYS A 79 18.09 1.46 38.12
N TYR A 80 16.82 1.46 38.53
CA TYR A 80 16.10 0.22 38.85
C TYR A 80 15.89 -0.66 37.61
N GLN A 81 15.58 -0.08 36.45
CA GLN A 81 15.49 -0.85 35.21
C GLN A 81 16.83 -1.53 34.85
N ASN A 82 17.95 -0.82 35.00
CA ASN A 82 19.28 -1.38 34.74
C ASN A 82 19.69 -2.51 35.69
N LEU A 83 18.97 -2.70 36.80
CA LEU A 83 19.20 -3.83 37.71
C LEU A 83 18.41 -5.10 37.31
N GLY A 84 17.57 -5.02 36.29
CA GLY A 84 16.81 -6.13 35.72
C GLY A 84 15.43 -6.38 36.37
N ASP A 85 14.79 -7.45 35.93
CA ASP A 85 13.34 -7.68 36.12
C ASP A 85 12.87 -7.69 37.58
N LYS A 86 13.73 -8.14 38.51
CA LYS A 86 13.40 -8.16 39.94
C LYS A 86 13.18 -6.78 40.57
N TYR A 87 13.49 -5.70 39.86
CA TYR A 87 13.30 -4.31 40.32
C TYR A 87 12.25 -3.53 39.52
N GLN A 88 11.44 -4.19 38.68
CA GLN A 88 10.42 -3.54 37.87
C GLN A 88 9.40 -2.76 38.72
N LEU A 89 9.00 -3.28 39.89
CA LEU A 89 8.07 -2.58 40.79
C LEU A 89 8.68 -1.29 41.34
N GLN A 90 9.95 -1.31 41.73
CA GLN A 90 10.67 -0.14 42.23
C GLN A 90 10.91 0.88 41.11
N ALA A 91 11.15 0.41 39.89
CA ALA A 91 11.23 1.26 38.70
C ALA A 91 9.89 1.97 38.45
N LEU A 92 8.78 1.22 38.44
CA LEU A 92 7.43 1.75 38.26
C LEU A 92 7.11 2.82 39.31
N GLN A 93 7.31 2.53 40.59
CA GLN A 93 7.07 3.49 41.68
C GLN A 93 7.89 4.77 41.53
N ALA A 94 9.14 4.67 41.07
CA ALA A 94 9.98 5.83 40.82
C ALA A 94 9.49 6.65 39.62
N PHE A 95 9.02 6.01 38.55
CA PHE A 95 8.43 6.73 37.42
C PHE A 95 7.07 7.36 37.77
N GLU A 96 6.24 6.71 38.59
CA GLU A 96 5.01 7.31 39.10
C GLU A 96 5.28 8.58 39.91
N LEU A 97 6.27 8.54 40.82
CA LEU A 97 6.69 9.73 41.57
C LEU A 97 7.23 10.82 40.64
N SER A 98 8.02 10.45 39.62
CA SER A 98 8.47 11.39 38.60
C SER A 98 7.30 12.10 37.92
N LEU A 99 6.30 11.33 37.48
CA LEU A 99 5.09 11.84 36.80
C LEU A 99 4.15 12.60 37.73
N GLN A 100 4.19 12.35 39.04
CA GLN A 100 3.45 13.12 40.04
C GLN A 100 4.03 14.53 40.17
N PHE A 101 5.35 14.68 40.16
CA PHE A 101 6.02 15.98 40.29
C PHE A 101 6.10 16.74 38.97
N ASP A 102 6.13 16.04 37.84
CA ASP A 102 6.08 16.61 36.49
C ASP A 102 5.20 15.75 35.58
N PRO A 103 3.89 16.04 35.50
CA PRO A 103 2.95 15.32 34.64
C PRO A 103 2.99 15.77 33.19
N GLY A 104 3.79 16.80 32.86
CA GLY A 104 3.81 17.47 31.56
C GLY A 104 4.41 16.63 30.43
N PHE A 105 4.44 17.25 29.25
CA PHE A 105 4.97 16.64 28.04
C PHE A 105 6.47 16.32 28.12
N ASP A 106 7.25 17.12 28.86
CA ASP A 106 8.70 16.92 29.04
C ASP A 106 9.05 15.56 29.70
N ASN A 107 8.06 14.92 30.33
CA ASN A 107 8.19 13.63 31.01
C ASN A 107 7.43 12.49 30.28
N ILE A 108 7.02 12.70 29.02
CA ILE A 108 6.20 11.74 28.26
C ILE A 108 6.88 10.37 28.11
N GLN A 109 8.20 10.34 27.94
CA GLN A 109 8.95 9.10 27.84
C GLN A 109 8.80 8.25 29.11
N MET A 110 8.74 8.87 30.29
CA MET A 110 8.55 8.13 31.54
C MET A 110 7.13 7.63 31.69
N ARG A 111 6.14 8.34 31.13
CA ARG A 111 4.75 7.87 31.05
C ARG A 111 4.64 6.60 30.22
N ILE A 112 5.31 6.55 29.07
CA ILE A 112 5.36 5.36 28.21
C ILE A 112 5.96 4.19 28.97
N VAL A 113 7.14 4.38 29.57
CA VAL A 113 7.85 3.33 30.32
C VAL A 113 7.03 2.86 31.52
N ALA A 114 6.40 3.77 32.26
CA ALA A 114 5.54 3.43 33.39
C ALA A 114 4.30 2.65 32.94
N ALA A 115 3.68 3.00 31.81
CA ALA A 115 2.51 2.29 31.29
C ALA A 115 2.84 0.84 30.91
N GLU A 116 3.96 0.60 30.23
CA GLU A 116 4.43 -0.74 29.88
C GLU A 116 4.83 -1.56 31.11
N LEU A 117 5.53 -0.94 32.08
CA LEU A 117 5.87 -1.61 33.35
C LEU A 117 4.60 -1.97 34.13
N ALA A 118 3.64 -1.05 34.25
CA ALA A 118 2.36 -1.31 34.90
C ALA A 118 1.63 -2.48 34.22
N PHE A 119 1.61 -2.53 32.88
CA PHE A 119 1.05 -3.65 32.14
C PHE A 119 1.77 -4.98 32.47
N SER A 120 3.10 -5.01 32.41
CA SER A 120 3.90 -6.22 32.68
C SER A 120 3.77 -6.74 34.12
N LEU A 121 3.47 -5.85 35.07
CA LEU A 121 3.22 -6.16 36.47
C LEU A 121 1.75 -6.47 36.77
N ASN A 122 0.91 -6.63 35.74
CA ASN A 122 -0.54 -6.86 35.83
C ASN A 122 -1.32 -5.74 36.56
N GLN A 123 -0.78 -4.51 36.60
CA GLN A 123 -1.44 -3.33 37.15
C GLN A 123 -2.24 -2.60 36.07
N TYR A 124 -3.22 -3.30 35.48
CA TYR A 124 -3.92 -2.84 34.29
C TYR A 124 -4.67 -1.51 34.47
N ASP A 125 -5.24 -1.25 35.63
CA ASP A 125 -5.93 0.03 35.90
C ASP A 125 -4.97 1.23 35.89
N LEU A 126 -3.76 1.03 36.40
CA LEU A 126 -2.69 2.04 36.32
C LEU A 126 -2.25 2.23 34.86
N ALA A 127 -2.03 1.14 34.12
CA ALA A 127 -1.68 1.19 32.71
C ALA A 127 -2.72 1.97 31.89
N LEU A 128 -4.02 1.70 32.10
CA LEU A 128 -5.13 2.44 31.48
C LEU A 128 -5.09 3.94 31.83
N SER A 129 -4.86 4.29 33.09
CA SER A 129 -4.79 5.69 33.53
C SER A 129 -3.62 6.46 32.90
N LEU A 130 -2.49 5.77 32.67
CA LEU A 130 -1.30 6.34 32.05
C LEU A 130 -1.50 6.46 30.53
N ALA A 131 -2.08 5.43 29.90
CA ALA A 131 -2.37 5.39 28.47
C ALA A 131 -3.38 6.45 28.05
N ALA A 132 -4.42 6.71 28.84
CA ALA A 132 -5.39 7.78 28.58
C ALA A 132 -4.72 9.16 28.41
N LYS A 133 -3.64 9.41 29.16
CA LYS A 133 -2.85 10.65 29.03
C LYS A 133 -1.92 10.64 27.83
N LEU A 134 -1.48 9.47 27.34
CA LEU A 134 -0.75 9.36 26.07
C LEU A 134 -1.66 9.67 24.88
N ILE A 135 -2.92 9.22 24.93
CA ILE A 135 -3.94 9.46 23.89
C ILE A 135 -4.17 10.96 23.66
N ALA A 136 -4.03 11.79 24.69
CA ALA A 136 -4.18 13.23 24.60
C ALA A 136 -3.06 13.94 23.79
N TYR A 137 -1.97 13.25 23.45
CA TYR A 137 -0.88 13.78 22.63
C TYR A 137 -0.87 13.09 21.27
N SER A 138 -1.04 13.86 20.18
CA SER A 138 -1.18 13.34 18.81
C SER A 138 -0.12 12.30 18.45
N ASP A 139 1.15 12.60 18.74
CA ASP A 139 2.30 11.77 18.35
C ASP A 139 2.37 10.44 19.11
N TYR A 140 1.62 10.32 20.21
CA TYR A 140 1.58 9.14 21.08
C TYR A 140 0.20 8.51 21.16
N ALA A 141 -0.76 9.00 20.37
CA ALA A 141 -2.14 8.57 20.47
C ALA A 141 -2.30 7.09 20.13
N ALA A 142 -1.74 6.66 19.00
CA ALA A 142 -1.76 5.26 18.57
C ALA A 142 -1.15 4.31 19.63
N LEU A 143 -0.03 4.69 20.24
CA LEU A 143 0.61 3.91 21.30
C LEU A 143 -0.31 3.78 22.52
N GLY A 144 -0.90 4.89 22.97
CA GLY A 144 -1.86 4.89 24.07
C GLY A 144 -3.10 4.03 23.79
N LEU A 145 -3.64 4.07 22.58
CA LEU A 145 -4.76 3.22 22.16
C LEU A 145 -4.38 1.73 22.20
N VAL A 146 -3.19 1.35 21.72
CA VAL A 146 -2.71 -0.05 21.74
C VAL A 146 -2.49 -0.56 23.17
N ILE A 147 -1.90 0.25 24.06
CA ILE A 147 -1.74 -0.11 25.48
C ILE A 147 -3.12 -0.29 26.15
N THR A 148 -4.06 0.60 25.86
CA THR A 148 -5.44 0.54 26.39
C THR A 148 -6.13 -0.75 25.95
N LEU A 149 -6.02 -1.09 24.66
CA LEU A 149 -6.55 -2.33 24.11
C LEU A 149 -5.96 -3.58 24.79
N ARG A 150 -4.62 -3.64 24.91
CA ARG A 150 -3.91 -4.74 25.59
C ARG A 150 -4.40 -4.91 27.03
N ALA A 151 -4.57 -3.80 27.77
CA ALA A 151 -5.07 -3.83 29.14
C ALA A 151 -6.51 -4.37 29.24
N HIS A 152 -7.41 -3.95 28.34
CA HIS A 152 -8.79 -4.49 28.32
C HIS A 152 -8.83 -5.97 27.97
N LEU A 153 -8.03 -6.42 27.00
CA LEU A 153 -7.88 -7.84 26.67
C LEU A 153 -7.40 -8.66 27.87
N ALA A 154 -6.36 -8.19 28.56
CA ALA A 154 -5.79 -8.87 29.71
C ALA A 154 -6.75 -8.93 30.92
N LYS A 155 -7.63 -7.93 31.07
CA LYS A 155 -8.72 -7.92 32.06
C LYS A 155 -9.92 -8.80 31.67
N GLY A 156 -10.01 -9.27 30.42
CA GLY A 156 -11.19 -9.98 29.91
C GLY A 156 -12.43 -9.09 29.73
N ASP A 157 -12.25 -7.77 29.65
CA ASP A 157 -13.36 -6.82 29.48
C ASP A 157 -13.71 -6.65 28.00
N GLN A 158 -14.54 -7.57 27.50
CA GLN A 158 -14.94 -7.61 26.09
C GLN A 158 -15.67 -6.33 25.63
N THR A 159 -16.51 -5.74 26.48
CA THR A 159 -17.27 -4.53 26.14
C THR A 159 -16.34 -3.33 25.91
N SER A 160 -15.37 -3.14 26.81
CA SER A 160 -14.41 -2.05 26.66
C SER A 160 -13.43 -2.32 25.52
N PHE A 161 -13.04 -3.59 25.29
CA PHE A 161 -12.25 -3.98 24.12
C PHE A 161 -12.94 -3.60 22.81
N GLU A 162 -14.23 -3.93 22.63
CA GLU A 162 -14.97 -3.60 21.40
C GLU A 162 -15.09 -2.10 21.18
N LYS A 163 -15.38 -1.34 22.23
CA LYS A 163 -15.40 0.14 22.16
C LYS A 163 -14.03 0.68 21.74
N GLN A 164 -12.96 0.13 22.31
CA GLN A 164 -11.60 0.55 21.99
C GLN A 164 -11.22 0.22 20.55
N MET A 165 -11.66 -0.93 20.03
CA MET A 165 -11.43 -1.31 18.63
C MET A 165 -12.11 -0.38 17.65
N LEU A 166 -13.33 0.09 17.93
CA LEU A 166 -14.03 1.07 17.08
C LEU A 166 -13.29 2.41 17.01
N ILE A 167 -12.69 2.85 18.14
CA ILE A 167 -11.84 4.06 18.15
C ILE A 167 -10.60 3.82 17.30
N ILE A 168 -9.93 2.69 17.48
CA ILE A 168 -8.72 2.31 16.72
C ILE A 168 -9.00 2.24 15.22
N GLU A 169 -10.13 1.67 14.83
CA GLU A 169 -10.58 1.60 13.44
C GLU A 169 -10.71 2.99 12.81
N GLY A 170 -11.35 3.93 13.51
CA GLY A 170 -11.48 5.32 13.08
C GLY A 170 -10.14 6.07 12.95
N GLU A 171 -9.14 5.70 13.75
CA GLU A 171 -7.81 6.33 13.78
C GLU A 171 -6.76 5.58 12.94
N SER A 172 -7.13 4.47 12.29
CA SER A 172 -6.18 3.53 11.64
C SER A 172 -5.25 4.18 10.61
N ASN A 173 -5.70 5.21 9.90
CA ASN A 173 -4.89 5.94 8.93
C ASN A 173 -3.71 6.70 9.57
N ALA A 174 -3.80 7.07 10.86
CA ALA A 174 -2.77 7.80 11.58
C ALA A 174 -1.76 6.90 12.32
N PHE A 175 -1.94 5.56 12.32
CA PHE A 175 -1.07 4.66 13.07
C PHE A 175 0.36 4.63 12.51
N PRO A 176 1.41 4.87 13.32
CA PRO A 176 2.76 4.58 12.87
C PRO A 176 2.97 3.07 12.69
N GLU A 177 4.00 2.70 11.93
CA GLU A 177 4.26 1.29 11.53
C GLU A 177 4.40 0.37 12.75
N GLN A 178 5.14 0.81 13.78
CA GLN A 178 5.42 0.00 14.95
C GLN A 178 4.15 -0.32 15.74
N GLU A 179 3.25 0.64 15.91
CA GLU A 179 1.98 0.50 16.61
C GLU A 179 0.99 -0.35 15.80
N ALA A 180 0.95 -0.20 14.47
CA ALA A 180 0.14 -1.05 13.60
C ALA A 180 0.57 -2.53 13.70
N LYS A 181 1.88 -2.78 13.69
CA LYS A 181 2.45 -4.12 13.89
C LYS A 181 2.10 -4.67 15.27
N ASN A 182 2.31 -3.89 16.33
CA ASN A 182 2.00 -4.29 17.71
C ASN A 182 0.51 -4.62 17.89
N LEU A 183 -0.38 -3.83 17.29
CA LEU A 183 -1.82 -4.08 17.30
C LEU A 183 -2.17 -5.42 16.64
N LEU A 184 -1.68 -5.66 15.43
CA LEU A 184 -1.98 -6.90 14.70
C LEU A 184 -1.44 -8.14 15.42
N VAL A 185 -0.23 -8.06 15.99
CA VAL A 185 0.32 -9.14 16.83
C VAL A 185 -0.56 -9.39 18.05
N THR A 186 -0.96 -8.33 18.76
CA THR A 186 -1.82 -8.43 19.95
C THR A 186 -3.15 -9.11 19.62
N LEU A 187 -3.83 -8.67 18.54
CA LEU A 187 -5.12 -9.23 18.14
C LEU A 187 -5.00 -10.72 17.77
N LYS A 188 -3.90 -11.08 17.12
CA LYS A 188 -3.61 -12.46 16.74
C LYS A 188 -3.34 -13.35 17.95
N GLU A 189 -2.47 -12.91 18.87
CA GLU A 189 -2.15 -13.65 20.09
C GLU A 189 -3.36 -13.83 21.00
N ALA A 190 -4.29 -12.88 20.98
CA ALA A 190 -5.55 -12.93 21.72
C ALA A 190 -6.69 -13.66 21.00
N ASP A 191 -6.42 -14.32 19.86
CA ASP A 191 -7.40 -15.04 19.03
C ASP A 191 -8.63 -14.21 18.64
N LYS A 192 -8.41 -12.91 18.36
CA LYS A 192 -9.47 -11.97 17.92
C LYS A 192 -9.54 -11.90 16.41
N GLN A 193 -9.79 -13.03 15.75
CA GLN A 193 -9.66 -13.18 14.29
C GLN A 193 -10.47 -12.16 13.49
N SER A 194 -11.73 -11.89 13.84
CA SER A 194 -12.57 -10.91 13.12
C SER A 194 -11.95 -9.50 13.13
N TRP A 195 -11.41 -9.08 14.28
CA TRP A 195 -10.77 -7.77 14.43
C TRP A 195 -9.39 -7.73 13.77
N PHE A 196 -8.62 -8.81 13.91
CA PHE A 196 -7.34 -8.96 13.20
C PHE A 196 -7.53 -8.77 11.70
N MET A 197 -8.54 -9.44 11.11
CA MET A 197 -8.87 -9.34 9.70
C MET A 197 -9.28 -7.94 9.25
N ASN A 198 -10.14 -7.28 10.04
CA ASN A 198 -10.55 -5.91 9.75
C ASN A 198 -9.33 -4.97 9.74
N MET A 199 -8.51 -5.03 10.79
CA MET A 199 -7.32 -4.18 10.90
C MET A 199 -6.28 -4.49 9.83
N LEU A 200 -6.10 -5.77 9.46
CA LEU A 200 -5.21 -6.16 8.38
C LEU A 200 -5.70 -5.52 7.06
N GLY A 201 -7.01 -5.56 6.77
CA GLY A 201 -7.57 -4.89 5.59
C GLY A 201 -7.40 -3.37 5.60
N LEU A 202 -7.54 -2.71 6.75
CA LEU A 202 -7.34 -1.26 6.87
C LEU A 202 -5.86 -0.87 6.65
N PHE A 203 -4.94 -1.66 7.20
CA PHE A 203 -3.50 -1.42 7.12
C PHE A 203 -2.84 -1.84 5.80
N SER A 204 -3.51 -2.64 4.96
CA SER A 204 -2.93 -3.14 3.71
C SER A 204 -2.45 -2.01 2.79
N ASN A 205 -3.17 -0.91 2.73
CA ASN A 205 -2.84 0.20 1.84
C ASN A 205 -1.52 0.89 2.19
N ARG A 206 -1.13 0.83 3.47
CA ARG A 206 0.07 1.48 3.98
C ARG A 206 1.23 0.52 4.15
N PHE A 207 0.95 -0.73 4.51
CA PHE A 207 1.99 -1.68 4.93
C PHE A 207 2.04 -2.97 4.09
N SER A 208 1.23 -3.14 3.04
CA SER A 208 1.27 -4.34 2.17
C SER A 208 2.65 -4.67 1.59
N HIS A 209 3.49 -3.65 1.38
CA HIS A 209 4.85 -3.82 0.88
C HIS A 209 5.85 -4.25 1.98
N GLN A 210 5.48 -4.16 3.25
CA GLN A 210 6.35 -4.47 4.38
C GLN A 210 6.40 -5.99 4.63
N ALA A 211 7.60 -6.53 4.84
CA ALA A 211 7.80 -7.96 5.03
C ALA A 211 7.05 -8.53 6.25
N TRP A 212 6.98 -7.77 7.35
CA TRP A 212 6.25 -8.20 8.55
C TRP A 212 4.74 -8.29 8.31
N PHE A 213 4.20 -7.43 7.44
CA PHE A 213 2.78 -7.39 7.12
C PHE A 213 2.41 -8.57 6.22
N GLN A 214 3.21 -8.82 5.19
CA GLN A 214 3.06 -9.98 4.31
C GLN A 214 3.14 -11.30 5.08
N TYR A 215 4.02 -11.39 6.09
CA TYR A 215 4.10 -12.54 6.98
C TYR A 215 2.80 -12.76 7.78
N LEU A 216 2.24 -11.68 8.37
CA LEU A 216 0.98 -11.76 9.11
C LEU A 216 -0.20 -12.14 8.20
N GLN A 217 -0.20 -11.65 6.96
CA GLN A 217 -1.18 -12.01 5.93
C GLN A 217 -1.03 -13.46 5.45
N GLY A 218 0.19 -13.96 5.27
CA GLY A 218 0.44 -15.35 4.87
C GLY A 218 -0.09 -16.38 5.87
N LEU A 219 -0.01 -16.07 7.17
CA LEU A 219 -0.54 -16.94 8.23
C LEU A 219 -2.07 -17.04 8.23
N GLN A 220 -2.78 -16.08 7.65
CA GLN A 220 -4.23 -16.17 7.45
C GLN A 220 -4.57 -17.14 6.32
N ILE A 221 -3.83 -17.07 5.21
CA ILE A 221 -4.10 -17.86 4.02
C ILE A 221 -3.96 -19.37 4.32
N GLN A 222 -3.11 -19.74 5.28
CA GLN A 222 -3.04 -21.09 5.86
C GLN A 222 -4.37 -21.62 6.40
N GLN A 223 -5.26 -20.76 6.91
CA GLN A 223 -6.56 -21.18 7.44
C GLN A 223 -7.66 -21.23 6.35
N GLN A 224 -7.43 -20.64 5.18
CA GLN A 224 -8.42 -20.51 4.10
C GLN A 224 -8.19 -21.45 2.92
N LEU A 225 -6.96 -21.95 2.71
CA LEU A 225 -6.67 -22.94 1.68
C LEU A 225 -7.36 -24.26 2.01
N THR A 226 -8.51 -24.51 1.39
CA THR A 226 -9.24 -25.79 1.46
C THR A 226 -8.89 -26.72 0.31
N ALA A 227 -8.31 -26.20 -0.77
CA ALA A 227 -7.95 -26.98 -1.94
C ALA A 227 -6.71 -27.84 -1.69
N GLU A 228 -6.83 -29.15 -1.94
CA GLU A 228 -5.68 -30.05 -1.98
C GLU A 228 -4.79 -29.70 -3.18
N LYS A 229 -3.47 -29.71 -2.97
CA LYS A 229 -2.47 -29.47 -4.02
C LYS A 229 -2.49 -30.64 -5.01
N PRO A 230 -2.85 -30.43 -6.29
CA PRO A 230 -2.78 -31.48 -7.31
C PRO A 230 -1.37 -32.07 -7.41
N GLU A 231 -1.21 -33.35 -7.72
CA GLU A 231 0.13 -33.94 -7.89
C GLU A 231 0.85 -33.36 -9.11
N GLU A 232 0.15 -33.28 -10.24
CA GLU A 232 0.70 -32.80 -11.51
C GLU A 232 0.93 -31.29 -11.50
N LEU A 233 2.05 -30.82 -12.07
CA LEU A 233 2.35 -29.38 -12.21
C LEU A 233 1.36 -28.65 -13.12
N ILE A 234 0.85 -29.35 -14.14
CA ILE A 234 -0.03 -28.79 -15.17
C ILE A 234 -1.36 -29.53 -15.06
N VAL A 235 -2.44 -28.79 -14.83
CA VAL A 235 -3.80 -29.33 -14.75
C VAL A 235 -4.57 -28.79 -15.94
N SER A 236 -4.97 -29.65 -16.87
CA SER A 236 -5.74 -29.24 -18.04
C SER A 236 -6.77 -30.27 -18.46
N ASP A 237 -7.87 -29.79 -19.04
CA ASP A 237 -8.89 -30.61 -19.70
C ASP A 237 -8.53 -31.01 -21.14
N SER A 238 -7.40 -30.51 -21.66
CA SER A 238 -6.87 -30.85 -22.99
C SER A 238 -5.42 -31.31 -22.92
N ASN A 239 -5.17 -32.56 -23.35
CA ASN A 239 -3.82 -33.12 -23.40
C ASN A 239 -2.88 -32.33 -24.33
N GLU A 240 -3.42 -31.77 -25.42
CA GLU A 240 -2.65 -30.96 -26.36
C GLU A 240 -2.22 -29.63 -25.72
N VAL A 241 -3.14 -28.95 -25.03
CA VAL A 241 -2.83 -27.73 -24.27
C VAL A 241 -1.83 -28.02 -23.15
N ALA A 242 -2.01 -29.12 -22.41
CA ALA A 242 -1.10 -29.54 -21.36
C ALA A 242 0.34 -29.76 -21.88
N GLU A 243 0.47 -30.36 -23.07
CA GLU A 243 1.77 -30.60 -23.71
C GLU A 243 2.44 -29.30 -24.15
N ILE A 244 1.71 -28.35 -24.73
CA ILE A 244 2.26 -27.04 -25.08
C ILE A 244 2.77 -26.30 -23.84
N ILE A 245 1.99 -26.33 -22.74
CA ILE A 245 2.39 -25.72 -21.46
C ILE A 245 3.64 -26.40 -20.89
N ARG A 246 3.74 -27.74 -21.01
CA ARG A 246 4.92 -28.50 -20.58
C ARG A 246 6.16 -28.05 -21.35
N GLN A 247 6.04 -27.89 -22.67
CA GLN A 247 7.15 -27.41 -23.50
C GLN A 247 7.53 -25.96 -23.18
N LEU A 248 6.58 -25.07 -22.86
CA LEU A 248 6.88 -23.72 -22.37
C LEU A 248 7.67 -23.75 -21.06
N VAL A 249 7.26 -24.58 -20.10
CA VAL A 249 7.98 -24.74 -18.82
C VAL A 249 9.38 -25.31 -19.03
N GLU A 250 9.53 -26.29 -19.92
CA GLU A 250 10.85 -26.85 -20.28
C GLU A 250 11.76 -25.80 -20.92
N GLU A 251 11.23 -24.93 -21.79
CA GLU A 251 12.01 -23.85 -22.39
C GLU A 251 12.45 -22.83 -21.34
N ILE A 252 11.57 -22.45 -20.41
CA ILE A 252 11.92 -21.57 -19.27
C ILE A 252 13.07 -22.18 -18.46
N LYS A 253 12.97 -23.46 -18.09
CA LYS A 253 14.01 -24.18 -17.32
C LYS A 253 15.32 -24.29 -18.09
N ARG A 254 15.26 -24.51 -19.40
CA ARG A 254 16.44 -24.63 -20.27
C ARG A 254 17.32 -23.39 -20.24
N TYR A 255 16.72 -22.20 -20.14
CA TYR A 255 17.45 -20.93 -20.04
C TYR A 255 17.72 -20.47 -18.60
N GLY A 256 17.58 -21.37 -17.62
CA GLY A 256 17.92 -21.09 -16.22
C GLY A 256 16.78 -20.49 -15.38
N GLY A 257 15.57 -20.42 -15.94
CA GLY A 257 14.37 -20.07 -15.19
C GLY A 257 13.99 -21.18 -14.20
N SER A 258 13.08 -20.85 -13.28
CA SER A 258 12.63 -21.78 -12.25
C SER A 258 11.12 -21.78 -12.12
N VAL A 259 10.55 -22.92 -11.76
CA VAL A 259 9.12 -23.09 -11.45
C VAL A 259 9.01 -23.83 -10.13
N SER A 260 8.38 -23.21 -9.15
CA SER A 260 8.20 -23.74 -7.80
C SER A 260 7.35 -25.02 -7.81
N GLU A 261 7.73 -25.99 -6.99
CA GLU A 261 6.94 -27.20 -6.77
C GLU A 261 5.55 -26.93 -6.19
N ASP A 262 5.34 -25.75 -5.58
CA ASP A 262 4.04 -25.32 -5.04
C ASP A 262 3.15 -24.62 -6.07
N LEU A 263 3.65 -24.36 -7.28
CA LEU A 263 2.88 -23.72 -8.34
C LEU A 263 2.14 -24.77 -9.16
N ARG A 264 0.94 -24.45 -9.65
CA ARG A 264 0.20 -25.21 -10.64
C ARG A 264 -0.25 -24.30 -11.76
N LEU A 265 -0.01 -24.72 -13.00
CA LEU A 265 -0.51 -24.07 -14.21
C LEU A 265 -1.82 -24.77 -14.57
N VAL A 266 -2.92 -24.02 -14.57
CA VAL A 266 -4.26 -24.56 -14.82
C VAL A 266 -4.75 -24.04 -16.17
N ALA A 267 -5.27 -24.94 -17.00
CA ALA A 267 -5.84 -24.62 -18.30
C ALA A 267 -7.13 -25.42 -18.51
N CYS A 268 -8.29 -24.82 -18.22
CA CYS A 268 -9.59 -25.47 -18.31
C CYS A 268 -10.58 -24.60 -19.08
N GLN A 269 -11.27 -25.17 -20.06
CA GLN A 269 -12.28 -24.47 -20.88
C GLN A 269 -11.74 -23.18 -21.52
N GLY A 270 -10.48 -23.22 -21.98
CA GLY A 270 -9.77 -22.07 -22.53
C GLY A 270 -9.30 -21.04 -21.51
N ASN A 271 -9.73 -21.12 -20.24
CA ASN A 271 -9.20 -20.26 -19.18
C ASN A 271 -7.84 -20.73 -18.72
N LEU A 272 -6.91 -19.79 -18.55
CA LEU A 272 -5.55 -20.03 -18.09
C LEU A 272 -5.38 -19.36 -16.72
N SER A 273 -4.82 -20.08 -15.75
CA SER A 273 -4.57 -19.51 -14.43
C SER A 273 -3.36 -20.12 -13.71
N ILE A 274 -2.87 -19.41 -12.70
CA ILE A 274 -1.84 -19.91 -11.78
C ILE A 274 -2.43 -20.11 -10.40
N LYS A 275 -2.23 -21.32 -9.88
CA LYS A 275 -2.51 -21.64 -8.49
C LYS A 275 -1.22 -21.86 -7.73
N ALA A 276 -1.19 -21.47 -6.46
CA ALA A 276 -0.03 -21.73 -5.61
C ALA A 276 -0.46 -22.23 -4.24
N PHE A 277 0.28 -23.20 -3.73
CA PHE A 277 -0.05 -23.92 -2.49
C PHE A 277 0.98 -23.65 -1.38
N ASN A 278 1.76 -22.58 -1.54
CA ASN A 278 2.70 -22.10 -0.54
C ASN A 278 1.99 -21.23 0.51
N GLN A 279 2.53 -21.24 1.72
CA GLN A 279 1.97 -20.53 2.86
C GLN A 279 2.71 -19.23 3.19
N GLN A 280 3.90 -19.06 2.60
CA GLN A 280 4.78 -17.91 2.84
C GLN A 280 5.17 -17.30 1.50
N PRO A 281 5.32 -15.97 1.43
CA PRO A 281 5.78 -15.31 0.21
C PRO A 281 7.09 -15.92 -0.26
N LYS A 282 7.10 -16.45 -1.48
CA LYS A 282 8.30 -16.98 -2.13
C LYS A 282 8.21 -16.78 -3.63
N VAL A 283 9.34 -16.88 -4.32
CA VAL A 283 9.38 -16.89 -5.79
C VAL A 283 8.69 -18.16 -6.27
N LEU A 284 7.63 -17.99 -7.06
CA LEU A 284 6.86 -19.08 -7.65
C LEU A 284 7.37 -19.44 -9.03
N ILE A 285 7.77 -18.42 -9.79
CA ILE A 285 8.34 -18.59 -11.12
C ILE A 285 9.34 -17.47 -11.40
N ASP A 286 10.40 -17.84 -12.11
CA ASP A 286 11.43 -16.94 -12.62
C ASP A 286 11.59 -17.20 -14.12
N ILE A 287 11.42 -16.15 -14.92
CA ILE A 287 11.41 -16.21 -16.39
C ILE A 287 12.62 -15.43 -16.89
N PRO A 288 13.59 -16.09 -17.56
CA PRO A 288 14.76 -15.42 -18.14
C PRO A 288 14.39 -14.51 -19.32
N LEU A 289 15.19 -13.48 -19.57
CA LEU A 289 15.02 -12.58 -20.72
C LEU A 289 15.08 -13.33 -22.06
N GLU A 290 15.89 -14.38 -22.15
CA GLU A 290 16.02 -15.25 -23.33
C GLU A 290 14.70 -15.91 -23.73
N CYS A 291 13.78 -16.07 -22.78
CA CYS A 291 12.46 -16.65 -22.97
C CYS A 291 11.37 -15.60 -23.23
N MET A 292 11.69 -14.30 -23.33
CA MET A 292 10.70 -13.23 -23.50
C MET A 292 10.67 -12.74 -24.95
N PRO A 293 9.66 -13.15 -25.75
CA PRO A 293 9.57 -12.66 -27.12
C PRO A 293 9.41 -11.15 -27.17
N LEU A 294 10.19 -10.50 -28.04
CA LEU A 294 10.06 -9.08 -28.32
C LEU A 294 9.08 -8.88 -29.46
N LEU A 295 8.07 -8.03 -29.30
CA LEU A 295 7.01 -7.89 -30.31
C LEU A 295 7.56 -7.40 -31.66
N ASP A 296 8.59 -6.55 -31.64
CA ASP A 296 9.23 -6.01 -32.84
C ASP A 296 10.00 -7.07 -33.64
N ASP A 297 10.32 -8.23 -33.05
CA ASP A 297 11.04 -9.33 -33.71
C ASP A 297 10.13 -10.19 -34.61
N PHE A 298 8.81 -10.00 -34.55
CA PHE A 298 7.84 -10.83 -35.26
C PHE A 298 6.89 -9.99 -36.13
N GLU A 299 6.36 -10.65 -37.16
CA GLU A 299 5.20 -10.20 -37.93
C GLU A 299 4.01 -11.05 -37.51
N PHE A 300 2.87 -10.43 -37.30
CA PHE A 300 1.65 -11.09 -36.85
C PHE A 300 0.55 -10.94 -37.88
N GLU A 301 -0.18 -12.02 -38.10
CA GLU A 301 -1.34 -12.07 -38.98
C GLU A 301 -2.47 -12.83 -38.31
N VAL A 302 -3.71 -12.49 -38.68
CA VAL A 302 -4.90 -13.20 -38.23
C VAL A 302 -5.58 -13.79 -39.46
N ASN A 303 -5.74 -15.11 -39.48
CA ASN A 303 -6.49 -15.80 -40.52
C ASN A 303 -7.74 -16.42 -39.87
N GLY A 304 -8.86 -15.70 -39.95
CA GLY A 304 -10.09 -16.06 -39.24
C GLY A 304 -9.92 -15.98 -37.73
N ASN A 305 -9.89 -17.14 -37.06
CA ASN A 305 -9.65 -17.27 -35.63
C ASN A 305 -8.28 -17.89 -35.30
N THR A 306 -7.37 -17.94 -36.27
CA THR A 306 -6.00 -18.42 -36.07
C THR A 306 -5.04 -17.24 -36.10
N LEU A 307 -4.28 -17.08 -35.02
CA LEU A 307 -3.14 -16.18 -34.93
C LEU A 307 -1.91 -16.84 -35.52
N ILE A 308 -1.18 -16.12 -36.36
CA ILE A 308 0.06 -16.57 -36.99
C ILE A 308 1.16 -15.59 -36.60
N SER A 309 2.33 -16.11 -36.24
CA SER A 309 3.53 -15.31 -35.99
C SER A 309 4.68 -15.79 -36.88
N THR A 310 5.32 -14.86 -37.58
CA THR A 310 6.49 -15.14 -38.42
C THR A 310 7.68 -14.35 -37.88
N PRO A 311 8.82 -14.99 -37.56
CA PRO A 311 10.01 -14.28 -37.12
C PRO A 311 10.61 -13.45 -38.27
N LYS A 312 11.02 -12.22 -37.96
CA LYS A 312 11.76 -11.37 -38.90
C LYS A 312 13.20 -11.90 -39.09
N LYS A 313 13.86 -11.43 -40.15
CA LYS A 313 15.24 -11.85 -40.48
C LYS A 313 16.26 -11.45 -39.42
N GLU A 314 16.11 -10.25 -38.86
CA GLU A 314 17.01 -9.68 -37.85
C GLU A 314 16.25 -9.62 -36.52
N LEU A 315 16.53 -10.59 -35.65
CA LEU A 315 15.90 -10.71 -34.34
C LEU A 315 16.84 -10.14 -33.29
N LEU A 316 16.31 -9.31 -32.39
CA LEU A 316 17.04 -8.85 -31.23
C LEU A 316 17.13 -9.94 -30.15
N ASN A 317 16.08 -10.77 -30.02
CA ASN A 317 16.02 -11.91 -29.10
C ASN A 317 15.76 -13.24 -29.83
N PRO A 318 16.74 -13.77 -30.59
CA PRO A 318 16.56 -14.99 -31.39
C PRO A 318 16.28 -16.26 -30.55
N THR A 319 16.66 -16.28 -29.27
CA THR A 319 16.38 -17.43 -28.38
C THR A 319 14.90 -17.60 -28.06
N SER A 320 14.10 -16.53 -28.20
CA SER A 320 12.68 -16.50 -27.87
C SER A 320 11.74 -17.04 -28.96
N VAL A 321 12.27 -17.38 -30.15
CA VAL A 321 11.46 -17.83 -31.31
C VAL A 321 10.62 -19.05 -30.97
N LYS A 322 11.22 -20.05 -30.30
CA LYS A 322 10.49 -21.25 -29.88
C LYS A 322 9.40 -20.90 -28.86
N THR A 323 9.69 -20.00 -27.92
CA THR A 323 8.71 -19.53 -26.95
C THR A 323 7.52 -18.83 -27.63
N MET A 324 7.77 -17.92 -28.57
CA MET A 324 6.70 -17.25 -29.33
C MET A 324 5.84 -18.27 -30.09
N SER A 325 6.46 -19.25 -30.76
CA SER A 325 5.72 -20.31 -31.46
C SER A 325 4.79 -21.07 -30.51
N LEU A 326 5.28 -21.47 -29.34
CA LEU A 326 4.49 -22.20 -28.34
C LEU A 326 3.38 -21.32 -27.75
N MET A 327 3.64 -20.02 -27.53
CA MET A 327 2.61 -19.08 -27.05
C MET A 327 1.48 -18.94 -28.07
N VAL A 328 1.80 -18.74 -29.36
CA VAL A 328 0.80 -18.63 -30.42
C VAL A 328 0.01 -19.93 -30.59
N GLU A 329 0.69 -21.09 -30.51
CA GLU A 329 0.02 -22.38 -30.52
C GLU A 329 -0.94 -22.53 -29.33
N LEU A 330 -0.50 -22.16 -28.13
CA LEU A 330 -1.36 -22.13 -26.94
C LEU A 330 -2.56 -21.21 -27.13
N TYR A 331 -2.37 -20.01 -27.67
CA TYR A 331 -3.47 -19.06 -27.91
C TYR A 331 -4.51 -19.61 -28.88
N ASN A 332 -4.08 -20.28 -29.95
CA ASN A 332 -4.98 -20.90 -30.90
C ASN A 332 -5.71 -22.11 -30.28
N LYS A 333 -5.01 -22.94 -29.49
CA LYS A 333 -5.58 -24.15 -28.87
C LYS A 333 -6.47 -23.88 -27.66
N ALA A 334 -6.24 -22.79 -26.95
CA ALA A 334 -7.09 -22.31 -25.87
C ALA A 334 -8.16 -21.31 -26.35
N ASP A 335 -8.34 -21.16 -27.67
CA ASP A 335 -9.33 -20.29 -28.32
C ASP A 335 -9.28 -18.81 -27.88
N LYS A 336 -8.09 -18.32 -27.55
CA LYS A 336 -7.88 -16.95 -27.05
C LYS A 336 -8.21 -15.88 -28.07
N VAL A 337 -8.13 -16.20 -29.36
CA VAL A 337 -8.51 -15.28 -30.44
C VAL A 337 -10.01 -15.00 -30.41
N THR A 338 -10.83 -16.04 -30.27
CA THR A 338 -12.29 -15.90 -30.20
C THR A 338 -12.70 -15.22 -28.89
N GLN A 339 -12.19 -15.72 -27.76
CA GLN A 339 -12.46 -15.14 -26.44
C GLN A 339 -12.14 -13.64 -26.39
N TRP A 340 -10.99 -13.23 -26.93
CA TRP A 340 -10.62 -11.81 -26.94
C TRP A 340 -11.57 -10.95 -27.78
N LYS A 341 -12.05 -11.45 -28.92
CA LYS A 341 -13.04 -10.71 -29.74
C LYS A 341 -14.40 -10.59 -29.03
N GLU A 342 -14.75 -11.54 -28.17
CA GLU A 342 -15.98 -11.49 -27.37
C GLU A 342 -15.86 -10.54 -26.17
N GLU A 343 -14.70 -10.51 -25.52
CA GLU A 343 -14.46 -9.73 -24.29
C GLU A 343 -14.03 -8.27 -24.56
N CYS A 344 -13.23 -8.05 -25.59
CA CYS A 344 -12.67 -6.73 -25.88
C CYS A 344 -13.76 -5.77 -26.38
N PRO A 345 -14.01 -4.63 -25.70
CA PRO A 345 -15.14 -3.75 -26.00
C PRO A 345 -15.13 -3.17 -27.41
N PHE A 346 -13.96 -3.04 -28.03
CA PHE A 346 -13.87 -2.53 -29.40
C PHE A 346 -14.46 -3.49 -30.45
N PHE A 347 -14.55 -4.78 -30.13
CA PHE A 347 -15.19 -5.78 -30.98
C PHE A 347 -16.63 -6.03 -30.55
N SER A 348 -16.86 -6.26 -29.25
CA SER A 348 -18.20 -6.59 -28.74
C SER A 348 -19.20 -5.44 -28.83
N LEU A 349 -18.73 -4.18 -28.79
CA LEU A 349 -19.56 -2.98 -28.99
C LEU A 349 -19.52 -2.45 -30.43
N SER A 350 -18.92 -3.17 -31.38
CA SER A 350 -18.73 -2.69 -32.76
C SER A 350 -20.02 -2.33 -33.49
N GLN A 351 -21.16 -2.95 -33.12
CA GLN A 351 -22.48 -2.64 -33.69
C GLN A 351 -23.17 -1.45 -33.01
N ASP A 352 -22.64 -0.98 -31.87
CA ASP A 352 -23.11 0.22 -31.17
C ASP A 352 -21.95 1.21 -30.99
N THR A 353 -21.62 1.88 -32.10
CA THR A 353 -20.54 2.85 -32.13
C THR A 353 -20.79 4.03 -31.19
N GLY A 354 -22.06 4.37 -30.90
CA GLY A 354 -22.41 5.46 -29.99
C GLY A 354 -21.97 5.15 -28.55
N LEU A 355 -22.32 3.96 -28.06
CA LEU A 355 -21.91 3.49 -26.75
C LEU A 355 -20.38 3.32 -26.66
N LEU A 356 -19.75 2.73 -27.69
CA LEU A 356 -18.29 2.58 -27.75
C LEU A 356 -17.57 3.93 -27.69
N ILE A 357 -18.01 4.92 -28.49
CA ILE A 357 -17.44 6.27 -28.49
C ILE A 357 -17.57 6.88 -27.10
N LYS A 358 -18.75 6.81 -26.48
CA LYS A 358 -18.99 7.39 -25.15
C LYS A 358 -18.05 6.82 -24.11
N LEU A 359 -17.84 5.50 -24.10
CA LEU A 359 -16.90 4.84 -23.18
C LEU A 359 -15.45 5.30 -23.42
N CYS A 360 -15.02 5.39 -24.68
CA CYS A 360 -13.68 5.87 -25.02
C CYS A 360 -13.47 7.34 -24.63
N ASP A 361 -14.51 8.17 -24.70
CA ASP A 361 -14.43 9.59 -24.32
C ASP A 361 -14.14 9.78 -22.83
N GLY A 362 -14.45 8.79 -21.98
CA GLY A 362 -14.04 8.76 -20.58
C GLY A 362 -12.53 8.62 -20.38
N LYS A 363 -11.78 8.29 -21.45
CA LYS A 363 -10.31 8.19 -21.52
C LYS A 363 -9.75 8.83 -22.80
N SER A 364 -10.33 9.96 -23.23
CA SER A 364 -10.02 10.63 -24.52
C SER A 364 -8.56 11.06 -24.69
N PHE A 365 -7.76 11.14 -23.63
CA PHE A 365 -6.33 11.46 -23.66
C PHE A 365 -5.42 10.22 -23.58
N ASN A 366 -6.00 9.02 -23.43
CA ASN A 366 -5.24 7.78 -23.45
C ASN A 366 -4.93 7.35 -24.90
N ALA A 367 -3.66 7.46 -25.30
CA ALA A 367 -3.21 7.16 -26.66
C ALA A 367 -3.60 5.74 -27.12
N LYS A 368 -3.53 4.75 -26.24
CA LYS A 368 -3.86 3.36 -26.58
C LYS A 368 -5.35 3.19 -26.88
N VAL A 369 -6.20 3.75 -26.02
CA VAL A 369 -7.66 3.74 -26.21
C VAL A 369 -8.02 4.45 -27.52
N ASN A 370 -7.40 5.58 -27.83
CA ASN A 370 -7.65 6.31 -29.07
C ASN A 370 -7.24 5.56 -30.33
N ILE A 371 -6.07 4.90 -30.32
CA ILE A 371 -5.65 4.04 -31.43
C ILE A 371 -6.66 2.92 -31.66
N HIS A 372 -7.08 2.24 -30.61
CA HIS A 372 -8.07 1.15 -30.73
C HIS A 372 -9.43 1.67 -31.22
N LYS A 373 -9.90 2.80 -30.69
CA LYS A 373 -11.13 3.49 -31.13
C LYS A 373 -11.07 3.80 -32.62
N GLN A 374 -9.97 4.38 -33.08
CA GLN A 374 -9.79 4.73 -34.48
C GLN A 374 -9.81 3.48 -35.39
N LEU A 375 -9.06 2.43 -35.04
CA LEU A 375 -9.04 1.20 -35.83
C LEU A 375 -10.41 0.52 -35.90
N ALA A 376 -11.17 0.54 -34.80
CA ALA A 376 -12.55 0.02 -34.76
C ALA A 376 -13.47 0.82 -35.69
N LEU A 377 -13.42 2.16 -35.64
CA LEU A 377 -14.24 3.03 -36.49
C LEU A 377 -13.86 2.95 -37.97
N GLU A 378 -12.59 2.67 -38.29
CA GLU A 378 -12.10 2.46 -39.65
C GLU A 378 -12.34 1.02 -40.16
N GLY A 379 -12.87 0.12 -39.33
CA GLY A 379 -13.09 -1.29 -39.69
C GLY A 379 -11.81 -2.10 -39.91
N LYS A 380 -10.69 -1.66 -39.34
CA LYS A 380 -9.38 -2.34 -39.43
C LYS A 380 -9.26 -3.44 -38.38
N TRP A 381 -10.11 -4.46 -38.51
CA TRP A 381 -10.32 -5.48 -37.47
C TRP A 381 -9.08 -6.33 -37.15
N ASP A 382 -8.29 -6.70 -38.15
CA ASP A 382 -7.08 -7.51 -37.91
C ASP A 382 -5.99 -6.70 -37.19
N GLU A 383 -5.78 -5.44 -37.60
CA GLU A 383 -4.85 -4.53 -36.94
C GLU A 383 -5.30 -4.22 -35.51
N LEU A 384 -6.60 -3.96 -35.32
CA LEU A 384 -7.20 -3.80 -34.00
C LEU A 384 -6.98 -5.04 -33.13
N PHE A 385 -7.16 -6.24 -33.69
CA PHE A 385 -6.97 -7.48 -32.94
C PHE A 385 -5.54 -7.58 -32.45
N ILE A 386 -4.57 -7.47 -33.36
CA ILE A 386 -3.13 -7.61 -33.04
C ILE A 386 -2.74 -6.58 -31.98
N THR A 387 -3.08 -5.30 -32.18
CA THR A 387 -2.66 -4.23 -31.26
C THR A 387 -3.36 -4.31 -29.90
N SER A 388 -4.64 -4.70 -29.85
CA SER A 388 -5.36 -4.84 -28.59
C SER A 388 -4.96 -6.10 -27.84
N PHE A 389 -4.84 -7.24 -28.53
CA PHE A 389 -4.49 -8.55 -27.97
C PHE A 389 -3.09 -8.55 -27.37
N PHE A 390 -2.06 -8.14 -28.12
CA PHE A 390 -0.72 -8.02 -27.56
C PHE A 390 -0.58 -6.80 -26.67
N GLY A 391 -1.35 -5.74 -26.93
CA GLY A 391 -1.36 -4.57 -26.09
C GLY A 391 -1.73 -4.88 -24.64
N SER A 392 -2.67 -5.80 -24.38
CA SER A 392 -3.05 -6.23 -23.03
C SER A 392 -2.04 -7.20 -22.39
N ARG A 393 -1.05 -7.66 -23.16
CA ARG A 393 -0.05 -8.66 -22.76
C ARG A 393 1.38 -8.13 -22.78
N LYS A 394 1.57 -6.87 -23.17
CA LYS A 394 2.91 -6.30 -23.36
C LYS A 394 3.52 -5.87 -22.02
N PHE A 395 4.81 -6.13 -21.91
CA PHE A 395 5.67 -5.65 -20.84
C PHE A 395 6.75 -4.74 -21.45
N ALA A 396 7.13 -3.68 -20.74
CA ALA A 396 8.17 -2.75 -21.16
C ALA A 396 9.50 -3.12 -20.50
N TYR A 397 10.52 -3.41 -21.32
CA TYR A 397 11.88 -3.74 -20.89
C TYR A 397 12.82 -2.59 -21.19
N GLU A 398 13.84 -2.37 -20.37
CA GLU A 398 14.89 -1.41 -20.69
C GLU A 398 15.75 -1.93 -21.85
N SER A 399 15.99 -1.09 -22.86
CA SER A 399 16.77 -1.46 -24.06
C SER A 399 18.17 -2.00 -23.75
N ARG A 400 18.79 -1.54 -22.65
CA ARG A 400 20.13 -1.98 -22.22
C ARG A 400 20.21 -3.47 -21.90
N LEU A 401 19.11 -4.08 -21.46
CA LEU A 401 19.05 -5.51 -21.13
C LEU A 401 19.28 -6.39 -22.38
N TYR A 402 18.97 -5.86 -23.57
CA TYR A 402 19.16 -6.54 -24.85
C TYR A 402 20.34 -5.96 -25.65
N LYS A 403 21.30 -5.30 -24.98
CA LYS A 403 22.53 -4.75 -25.59
C LYS A 403 22.28 -3.74 -26.72
N ARG A 404 21.13 -3.05 -26.72
CA ARG A 404 20.89 -1.92 -27.63
C ARG A 404 21.70 -0.70 -27.18
N LYS A 405 22.23 0.06 -28.14
CA LYS A 405 22.97 1.31 -27.87
C LYS A 405 22.06 2.50 -27.54
N GLU A 406 20.80 2.43 -27.96
CA GLU A 406 19.83 3.50 -27.76
C GLU A 406 19.10 3.31 -26.42
N GLU A 407 19.03 4.40 -25.65
CA GLU A 407 18.22 4.46 -24.44
C GLU A 407 16.73 4.43 -24.80
N GLY A 408 15.93 3.73 -24.00
CA GLY A 408 14.49 3.61 -24.20
C GLY A 408 13.94 2.29 -23.68
N HIS A 409 12.68 2.03 -24.06
CA HIS A 409 11.97 0.79 -23.73
C HIS A 409 11.69 -0.05 -24.97
N ILE A 410 11.74 -1.37 -24.80
CA ILE A 410 11.38 -2.38 -25.79
C ILE A 410 10.14 -3.12 -25.30
N SER A 411 9.18 -3.36 -26.18
CA SER A 411 7.97 -4.12 -25.84
C SER A 411 8.18 -5.61 -26.10
N GLY A 412 7.85 -6.44 -25.12
CA GLY A 412 7.83 -7.89 -25.29
C GLY A 412 6.77 -8.57 -24.41
N LEU A 413 6.77 -9.89 -24.39
CA LEU A 413 5.79 -10.70 -23.67
C LEU A 413 6.44 -11.54 -22.58
N LEU A 414 5.72 -11.80 -21.49
CA LEU A 414 6.09 -12.86 -20.56
C LEU A 414 5.56 -14.18 -21.12
N SER A 415 6.40 -15.22 -21.12
CA SER A 415 6.11 -16.51 -21.75
C SER A 415 4.86 -17.23 -21.24
N ILE A 416 4.34 -16.82 -20.08
CA ILE A 416 3.15 -17.35 -19.41
C ILE A 416 2.24 -16.22 -18.90
N ILE A 417 2.24 -15.06 -19.55
CA ILE A 417 1.51 -13.87 -19.08
C ILE A 417 0.01 -14.13 -18.87
N ASP A 418 -0.63 -14.88 -19.77
CA ASP A 418 -2.07 -15.17 -19.74
C ASP A 418 -2.50 -16.06 -18.56
N PHE A 419 -1.56 -16.68 -17.84
CA PHE A 419 -1.89 -17.44 -16.64
C PHE A 419 -1.98 -16.55 -15.40
N PHE A 420 -1.40 -15.37 -15.43
CA PHE A 420 -1.53 -14.43 -14.33
C PHE A 420 -2.84 -13.67 -14.49
N ASN A 421 -3.62 -13.60 -13.41
CA ASN A 421 -4.82 -12.77 -13.35
C ASN A 421 -4.51 -11.46 -12.62
N HIS A 422 -5.24 -10.40 -12.98
CA HIS A 422 -5.07 -9.09 -12.35
C HIS A 422 -5.81 -9.01 -11.01
N ARG A 423 -5.19 -8.39 -10.02
CA ARG A 423 -5.90 -7.85 -8.87
C ARG A 423 -5.19 -6.60 -8.34
N CYS A 424 -5.95 -5.53 -8.12
CA CYS A 424 -5.43 -4.35 -7.45
C CYS A 424 -4.85 -4.71 -6.07
N GLY A 425 -3.64 -4.21 -5.78
CA GLY A 425 -2.95 -4.46 -4.50
C GLY A 425 -2.25 -5.82 -4.38
N ALA A 426 -2.32 -6.69 -5.40
CA ALA A 426 -1.50 -7.90 -5.44
C ALA A 426 0.00 -7.57 -5.61
N SER A 427 0.87 -8.57 -5.43
CA SER A 427 2.30 -8.39 -5.64
C SER A 427 2.59 -8.07 -7.12
N PRO A 428 3.40 -7.04 -7.42
CA PRO A 428 3.79 -6.75 -8.80
C PRO A 428 4.84 -7.75 -9.30
N TYR A 429 5.07 -7.74 -10.61
CA TYR A 429 6.23 -8.39 -11.21
C TYR A 429 7.53 -7.79 -10.65
N LYS A 430 8.51 -8.65 -10.34
CA LYS A 430 9.85 -8.22 -9.93
C LYS A 430 10.81 -8.34 -11.10
N LEU A 431 11.17 -7.20 -11.67
CA LEU A 431 12.16 -7.11 -12.74
C LEU A 431 13.59 -7.18 -12.17
N SER A 432 14.46 -7.91 -12.85
CA SER A 432 15.90 -7.98 -12.58
C SER A 432 16.68 -7.90 -13.89
N ASP A 433 18.01 -7.82 -13.78
CA ASP A 433 18.94 -7.89 -14.90
C ASP A 433 18.92 -9.25 -15.63
N LYS A 434 18.36 -10.28 -15.00
CA LYS A 434 18.31 -11.66 -15.54
C LYS A 434 16.94 -12.05 -16.09
N GLY A 435 15.88 -11.31 -15.76
CA GLY A 435 14.53 -11.71 -16.09
C GLY A 435 13.49 -11.16 -15.12
N ILE A 436 12.32 -11.82 -15.09
CA ILE A 436 11.18 -11.43 -14.27
C ILE A 436 10.80 -12.58 -13.36
N SER A 437 10.65 -12.26 -12.08
CA SER A 437 10.15 -13.18 -11.07
C SER A 437 8.80 -12.75 -10.54
N VAL A 438 7.97 -13.74 -10.21
CA VAL A 438 6.70 -13.53 -9.49
C VAL A 438 6.82 -14.16 -8.13
N SER A 439 6.67 -13.33 -7.09
CA SER A 439 6.55 -13.77 -5.71
C SER A 439 5.12 -13.51 -5.24
N ALA A 440 4.42 -14.53 -4.76
CA ALA A 440 3.05 -14.37 -4.28
C ALA A 440 2.70 -15.40 -3.22
N VAL A 441 1.59 -15.12 -2.53
CA VAL A 441 0.84 -16.07 -1.71
C VAL A 441 -0.57 -16.14 -2.32
N PRO A 442 -1.19 -17.32 -2.43
CA PRO A 442 -2.54 -17.45 -2.98
C PRO A 442 -3.52 -16.53 -2.27
N SER A 443 -4.42 -15.89 -3.01
CA SER A 443 -5.27 -14.84 -2.45
C SER A 443 -6.63 -15.31 -1.92
N ASN A 444 -6.98 -16.58 -2.16
CA ASN A 444 -8.31 -17.13 -1.89
C ASN A 444 -8.23 -18.64 -1.58
N ALA A 445 -9.40 -19.21 -1.24
CA ALA A 445 -9.55 -20.64 -0.98
C ALA A 445 -9.24 -21.52 -2.20
N GLU A 446 -9.35 -20.97 -3.41
CA GLU A 446 -9.08 -21.67 -4.68
C GLU A 446 -7.59 -21.71 -5.04
N ALA A 447 -6.73 -21.18 -4.17
CA ALA A 447 -5.28 -21.10 -4.34
C ALA A 447 -4.82 -20.20 -5.50
N GLU A 448 -5.68 -19.32 -6.01
CA GLU A 448 -5.39 -18.47 -7.18
C GLU A 448 -4.34 -17.38 -6.86
N VAL A 449 -3.38 -17.24 -7.78
CA VAL A 449 -2.33 -16.21 -7.72
C VAL A 449 -2.69 -15.05 -8.64
N PHE A 450 -2.80 -13.87 -8.04
CA PHE A 450 -2.98 -12.63 -8.77
C PHE A 450 -1.71 -11.80 -8.75
N VAL A 451 -1.56 -10.94 -9.75
CA VAL A 451 -0.48 -9.95 -9.83
C VAL A 451 -1.04 -8.57 -10.15
N ASN A 452 -0.35 -7.55 -9.69
CA ASN A 452 -0.71 -6.17 -9.98
C ASN A 452 0.03 -5.70 -11.23
N TYR A 453 -0.68 -5.54 -12.34
CA TYR A 453 -0.09 -5.12 -13.62
C TYR A 453 0.34 -3.67 -13.59
N ASN A 454 -0.54 -2.80 -13.09
CA ASN A 454 -0.46 -1.35 -13.16
C ASN A 454 -1.60 -0.76 -12.33
N GLN A 455 -1.57 0.55 -12.13
CA GLN A 455 -2.65 1.28 -11.48
C GLN A 455 -3.77 1.64 -12.47
N PHE A 456 -4.84 0.83 -12.51
CA PHE A 456 -5.99 1.05 -13.39
C PHE A 456 -7.31 1.21 -12.62
N ASP A 457 -8.21 2.01 -13.19
CA ASP A 457 -9.60 2.07 -12.76
C ASP A 457 -10.46 1.07 -13.56
N PRO A 458 -11.70 0.80 -13.12
CA PRO A 458 -12.56 -0.18 -13.79
C PRO A 458 -12.81 0.12 -15.28
N LEU A 459 -12.86 1.40 -15.68
CA LEU A 459 -13.03 1.80 -17.08
C LEU A 459 -11.81 1.43 -17.91
N LEU A 460 -10.61 1.72 -17.42
CA LEU A 460 -9.39 1.42 -18.16
C LEU A 460 -9.10 -0.08 -18.21
N THR A 461 -9.40 -0.84 -17.15
CA THR A 461 -9.30 -2.31 -17.22
C THR A 461 -10.26 -2.86 -18.26
N TYR A 462 -11.47 -2.33 -18.35
CA TYR A 462 -12.45 -2.76 -19.35
C TYR A 462 -11.98 -2.44 -20.77
N LEU A 463 -11.57 -1.19 -21.03
CA LEU A 463 -11.09 -0.76 -22.34
C LEU A 463 -9.78 -1.44 -22.76
N VAL A 464 -8.90 -1.80 -21.83
CA VAL A 464 -7.57 -2.34 -22.17
C VAL A 464 -7.48 -3.86 -22.09
N TYR A 465 -8.22 -4.48 -21.17
CA TYR A 465 -8.13 -5.92 -20.87
C TYR A 465 -9.45 -6.68 -21.04
N GLY A 466 -10.56 -6.01 -21.36
CA GLY A 466 -11.85 -6.67 -21.61
C GLY A 466 -12.62 -7.05 -20.35
N PHE A 467 -12.21 -6.63 -19.14
CA PHE A 467 -12.92 -6.94 -17.89
C PHE A 467 -13.04 -5.73 -16.95
N VAL A 468 -14.07 -5.74 -16.11
CA VAL A 468 -14.31 -4.72 -15.08
C VAL A 468 -13.62 -5.13 -13.79
N ASP A 469 -12.58 -4.40 -13.36
CA ASP A 469 -11.93 -4.66 -12.07
C ASP A 469 -12.80 -4.14 -10.92
N ARG A 470 -13.39 -5.07 -10.17
CA ARG A 470 -14.27 -4.77 -9.02
C ARG A 470 -13.50 -4.55 -7.73
N ASP A 471 -12.21 -4.90 -7.72
CA ASP A 471 -11.31 -4.74 -6.58
C ASP A 471 -10.52 -3.42 -6.64
N SER A 472 -10.77 -2.58 -7.65
CA SER A 472 -10.11 -1.27 -7.76
C SER A 472 -10.51 -0.32 -6.62
N ASP A 473 -9.50 0.35 -6.06
CA ASP A 473 -9.64 1.22 -4.89
C ASP A 473 -9.86 2.69 -5.23
N TYR A 474 -9.80 3.02 -6.52
CA TYR A 474 -9.94 4.38 -7.03
C TYR A 474 -10.54 4.38 -8.43
N LEU A 475 -11.23 5.47 -8.73
CA LEU A 475 -11.75 5.78 -10.06
C LEU A 475 -11.03 7.02 -10.56
N PHE A 476 -10.40 6.96 -11.74
CA PHE A 476 -9.90 8.19 -12.34
C PHE A 476 -11.09 9.01 -12.82
N SER A 477 -11.06 10.31 -12.54
CA SER A 477 -12.05 11.24 -13.06
C SER A 477 -12.11 11.16 -14.59
N ILE A 478 -13.33 11.23 -15.15
CA ILE A 478 -13.52 11.45 -16.58
C ILE A 478 -13.08 12.87 -16.97
N PRO A 479 -12.78 13.13 -18.26
CA PRO A 479 -12.47 14.47 -18.72
C PRO A 479 -13.59 15.46 -18.39
N CYS A 480 -13.30 16.50 -17.61
CA CYS A 480 -14.31 17.42 -17.12
C CYS A 480 -13.78 18.84 -16.95
N HIS A 481 -14.70 19.80 -16.90
CA HIS A 481 -14.38 21.22 -16.81
C HIS A 481 -14.93 21.82 -15.52
N ILE A 482 -14.10 22.46 -14.72
CA ILE A 482 -14.48 22.99 -13.41
C ILE A 482 -14.17 24.48 -13.37
N SER A 483 -15.17 25.28 -13.06
CA SER A 483 -15.04 26.74 -12.99
C SER A 483 -15.08 27.19 -11.54
N LEU A 484 -14.05 27.92 -11.10
CA LEU A 484 -13.93 28.44 -9.74
C LEU A 484 -13.38 29.86 -9.75
N ALA A 485 -14.20 30.81 -9.28
CA ALA A 485 -13.89 32.23 -9.37
C ALA A 485 -13.57 32.63 -10.82
N ASP A 486 -12.36 33.13 -11.08
CA ASP A 486 -11.89 33.55 -12.41
C ASP A 486 -10.98 32.49 -13.07
N LEU A 487 -10.92 31.27 -12.52
CA LEU A 487 -10.07 30.19 -13.02
C LEU A 487 -10.91 29.06 -13.62
N GLU A 488 -10.42 28.55 -14.75
CA GLU A 488 -10.98 27.41 -15.45
C GLU A 488 -10.04 26.22 -15.37
N PHE A 489 -10.53 25.11 -14.82
CA PHE A 489 -9.77 23.88 -14.66
C PHE A 489 -10.24 22.84 -15.68
N GLU A 490 -9.30 22.28 -16.44
CA GLU A 490 -9.54 21.19 -17.37
C GLU A 490 -8.90 19.92 -16.81
N VAL A 491 -9.72 18.96 -16.39
CA VAL A 491 -9.26 17.66 -15.91
C VAL A 491 -9.24 16.71 -17.11
N PHE A 492 -8.08 16.12 -17.41
CA PHE A 492 -7.89 15.26 -18.59
C PHE A 492 -8.22 13.78 -18.36
N GLY A 493 -8.25 13.31 -17.10
CA GLY A 493 -8.55 11.91 -16.78
C GLY A 493 -7.46 10.90 -17.20
N ASN A 494 -6.21 11.37 -17.31
CA ASN A 494 -5.03 10.57 -17.62
C ASN A 494 -4.67 9.58 -16.51
N THR A 495 -3.82 8.62 -16.86
CA THR A 495 -3.36 7.54 -15.95
C THR A 495 -1.86 7.51 -15.74
N ALA A 496 -1.12 8.50 -16.29
CA ALA A 496 0.31 8.59 -16.09
C ALA A 496 0.64 8.81 -14.60
N VAL A 497 1.61 8.06 -14.07
CA VAL A 497 2.14 8.22 -12.72
C VAL A 497 3.37 9.14 -12.81
N LEU A 498 3.48 10.08 -11.86
CA LEU A 498 4.67 10.93 -11.70
C LEU A 498 5.91 10.07 -11.44
N ASP A 499 7.05 10.44 -12.05
CA ASP A 499 8.35 9.97 -11.57
C ASP A 499 8.59 10.54 -10.17
N ALA A 500 8.65 9.65 -9.18
CA ALA A 500 8.73 10.00 -7.77
C ALA A 500 10.04 10.71 -7.37
N GLU A 501 11.02 10.80 -8.28
CA GLU A 501 12.37 11.28 -8.00
C GLU A 501 12.46 12.76 -7.56
N ASN A 502 11.40 13.56 -7.74
CA ASN A 502 11.40 15.00 -7.41
C ASN A 502 10.46 15.42 -6.27
N GLN A 503 9.85 14.49 -5.51
CA GLN A 503 8.95 14.87 -4.41
C GLN A 503 9.68 14.97 -3.06
N SER A 504 9.44 16.06 -2.32
CA SER A 504 9.96 16.21 -0.95
C SER A 504 9.38 15.14 -0.01
N ASN A 505 10.15 14.69 0.99
CA ASN A 505 9.72 13.67 1.98
C ASN A 505 8.39 13.98 2.72
N ARG A 506 7.85 15.20 2.63
CA ARG A 506 6.62 15.62 3.33
C ARG A 506 5.31 15.21 2.64
N THR A 507 5.36 14.75 1.39
CA THR A 507 4.15 14.36 0.62
C THR A 507 4.21 12.93 0.11
N SER A 508 5.06 12.08 0.69
CA SER A 508 5.28 10.71 0.19
C SER A 508 4.00 9.86 0.17
N HIS A 509 3.04 10.12 1.06
CA HIS A 509 1.75 9.42 1.07
C HIS A 509 0.80 9.85 -0.06
N LEU A 510 1.00 11.06 -0.61
CA LEU A 510 0.21 11.59 -1.73
C LEU A 510 0.85 11.34 -3.09
N ALA A 511 2.05 10.77 -3.15
CA ALA A 511 2.82 10.69 -4.39
C ALA A 511 2.06 10.05 -5.57
N ALA A 512 1.22 9.05 -5.32
CA ALA A 512 0.39 8.39 -6.32
C ALA A 512 -0.90 9.18 -6.69
N PHE A 513 -1.34 10.10 -5.82
CA PHE A 513 -2.61 10.83 -5.91
C PHE A 513 -2.47 12.26 -6.42
N LEU A 514 -1.27 12.84 -6.33
CA LEU A 514 -1.02 14.19 -6.85
C LEU A 514 -1.05 14.21 -8.38
N PRO A 515 -1.75 15.20 -8.98
CA PRO A 515 -1.72 15.40 -10.42
C PRO A 515 -0.49 16.18 -10.89
N ASN A 516 -0.21 16.05 -12.18
CA ASN A 516 0.52 17.06 -12.94
C ASN A 516 -0.40 18.23 -13.27
N ILE A 517 0.14 19.44 -13.12
CA ILE A 517 -0.59 20.69 -13.33
C ILE A 517 0.17 21.51 -14.38
N ALA A 518 -0.54 21.97 -15.40
CA ALA A 518 -0.05 22.92 -16.38
C ALA A 518 -0.89 24.20 -16.33
N VAL A 519 -0.26 25.35 -16.10
CA VAL A 519 -0.96 26.64 -16.00
C VAL A 519 -0.70 27.47 -17.25
N LYS A 520 -1.77 27.96 -17.87
CA LYS A 520 -1.72 28.90 -19.00
C LYS A 520 -2.79 29.98 -18.82
N GLU A 521 -2.34 31.19 -18.48
CA GLU A 521 -3.22 32.33 -18.20
C GLU A 521 -4.26 32.00 -17.11
N GLN A 522 -5.56 32.03 -17.44
CA GLN A 522 -6.67 31.69 -16.54
C GLN A 522 -7.09 30.21 -16.63
N SER A 523 -6.38 29.40 -17.41
CA SER A 523 -6.67 27.97 -17.59
C SER A 523 -5.63 27.09 -16.89
N VAL A 524 -6.12 26.08 -16.18
CA VAL A 524 -5.32 25.11 -15.44
C VAL A 524 -5.63 23.71 -15.95
N GLY A 525 -4.69 23.09 -16.64
CA GLY A 525 -4.77 21.68 -17.03
C GLY A 525 -4.33 20.78 -15.87
N ILE A 526 -5.15 19.79 -15.53
CA ILE A 526 -4.90 18.77 -14.52
C ILE A 526 -4.92 17.42 -15.21
N ASP A 527 -3.82 16.67 -15.15
CA ASP A 527 -3.77 15.38 -15.83
C ASP A 527 -4.77 14.36 -15.28
N LYS A 528 -4.91 14.23 -13.96
CA LYS A 528 -5.78 13.23 -13.34
C LYS A 528 -6.31 13.68 -11.98
N LEU A 529 -7.45 13.14 -11.57
CA LEU A 529 -7.90 13.19 -10.18
C LEU A 529 -8.47 11.83 -9.82
N LEU A 530 -8.16 11.32 -8.63
CA LEU A 530 -8.56 9.98 -8.21
C LEU A 530 -9.67 10.07 -7.16
N ILE A 531 -10.81 9.47 -7.46
CA ILE A 531 -11.93 9.30 -6.52
C ILE A 531 -11.70 7.97 -5.78
N THR A 532 -11.24 8.03 -4.54
CA THR A 532 -10.96 6.83 -3.72
C THR A 532 -11.89 6.75 -2.52
N PRO A 533 -12.88 5.83 -2.51
CA PRO A 533 -13.80 5.71 -1.38
C PRO A 533 -13.12 5.18 -0.11
N LYS A 534 -12.01 4.43 -0.24
CA LYS A 534 -11.28 3.92 0.93
C LYS A 534 -10.59 5.06 1.69
N HIS A 535 -9.99 6.01 0.98
CA HIS A 535 -9.26 7.16 1.53
C HIS A 535 -9.80 8.49 1.00
N PRO A 536 -11.06 8.82 1.34
CA PRO A 536 -11.76 9.95 0.73
C PRO A 536 -11.09 11.31 1.02
N GLU A 537 -10.22 11.40 2.03
CA GLU A 537 -9.38 12.56 2.33
C GLU A 537 -8.36 12.89 1.23
N LEU A 538 -7.85 11.88 0.52
CA LEU A 538 -6.73 12.06 -0.42
C LEU A 538 -7.13 12.89 -1.64
N LEU A 539 -8.37 12.76 -2.12
CA LEU A 539 -8.88 13.62 -3.20
C LEU A 539 -8.97 15.08 -2.75
N ARG A 540 -9.40 15.33 -1.50
CA ARG A 540 -9.44 16.70 -0.95
C ARG A 540 -8.05 17.28 -0.79
N GLU A 541 -7.09 16.51 -0.28
CA GLU A 541 -5.69 16.93 -0.17
C GLU A 541 -5.08 17.22 -1.55
N ALA A 542 -5.40 16.39 -2.55
CA ALA A 542 -4.97 16.62 -3.93
C ALA A 542 -5.57 17.91 -4.52
N ILE A 543 -6.88 18.12 -4.37
CA ILE A 543 -7.56 19.35 -4.80
C ILE A 543 -6.99 20.57 -4.08
N GLN A 544 -6.79 20.49 -2.76
CA GLN A 544 -6.20 21.57 -1.96
C GLN A 544 -4.79 21.92 -2.47
N THR A 545 -3.98 20.90 -2.77
CA THR A 545 -2.64 21.08 -3.33
C THR A 545 -2.68 21.76 -4.69
N VAL A 546 -3.61 21.35 -5.57
CA VAL A 546 -3.84 22.00 -6.87
C VAL A 546 -4.18 23.48 -6.67
N LEU A 547 -5.18 23.79 -5.85
CA LEU A 547 -5.62 25.17 -5.62
C LEU A 547 -4.50 26.04 -5.04
N LEU A 548 -3.76 25.55 -4.05
CA LEU A 548 -2.63 26.26 -3.46
C LEU A 548 -1.45 26.46 -4.41
N SER A 549 -1.35 25.67 -5.49
CA SER A 549 -0.29 25.79 -6.49
C SER A 549 -0.57 26.86 -7.55
N VAL A 550 -1.85 27.17 -7.82
CA VAL A 550 -2.24 28.06 -8.91
C VAL A 550 -2.83 29.38 -8.44
N MET A 551 -3.32 29.45 -7.21
CA MET A 551 -3.97 30.64 -6.68
C MET A 551 -3.02 31.49 -5.83
N ASP A 552 -3.33 32.79 -5.77
CA ASP A 552 -2.58 33.78 -4.98
C ASP A 552 -2.73 33.51 -3.47
N LYS A 553 -1.60 33.20 -2.82
CA LYS A 553 -1.55 32.87 -1.38
C LYS A 553 -2.02 34.02 -0.50
N ASP A 554 -1.91 35.27 -0.96
CA ASP A 554 -2.34 36.43 -0.20
C ASP A 554 -3.87 36.61 -0.22
N LYS A 555 -4.56 35.91 -1.13
CA LYS A 555 -6.03 35.98 -1.31
C LYS A 555 -6.77 34.77 -0.72
N ILE A 556 -6.05 33.74 -0.26
CA ILE A 556 -6.63 32.51 0.25
C ILE A 556 -6.29 32.33 1.72
N ASN A 557 -7.33 32.32 2.56
CA ASN A 557 -7.25 31.80 3.92
C ASN A 557 -7.89 30.41 4.01
N ASP A 558 -7.75 29.74 5.14
CA ASP A 558 -8.23 28.36 5.35
C ASP A 558 -9.74 28.20 5.11
N VAL A 559 -10.55 29.22 5.42
CA VAL A 559 -12.00 29.20 5.22
C VAL A 559 -12.34 29.24 3.73
N ILE A 560 -11.72 30.19 3.00
CA ILE A 560 -11.89 30.32 1.54
C ILE A 560 -11.41 29.06 0.84
N LEU A 561 -10.26 28.52 1.25
CA LEU A 561 -9.71 27.28 0.69
C LEU A 561 -10.66 26.10 0.88
N ALA A 562 -11.20 25.93 2.10
CA ALA A 562 -12.15 24.85 2.39
C ALA A 562 -13.42 24.95 1.52
N ASP A 563 -13.93 26.16 1.28
CA ASP A 563 -15.11 26.37 0.43
C ASP A 563 -14.80 26.13 -1.05
N LEU A 564 -13.63 26.56 -1.54
CA LEU A 564 -13.17 26.27 -2.90
C LEU A 564 -12.97 24.77 -3.14
N VAL A 565 -12.34 24.06 -2.19
CA VAL A 565 -12.17 22.59 -2.25
C VAL A 565 -13.53 21.91 -2.35
N LYS A 566 -14.51 22.28 -1.52
CA LYS A 566 -15.87 21.71 -1.57
C LYS A 566 -16.57 21.99 -2.89
N SER A 567 -16.42 23.20 -3.43
CA SER A 567 -17.03 23.58 -4.72
C SER A 567 -16.40 22.78 -5.87
N PHE A 568 -15.07 22.68 -5.90
CA PHE A 568 -14.33 21.87 -6.86
C PHE A 568 -14.80 20.41 -6.82
N GLU A 569 -14.76 19.82 -5.62
CA GLU A 569 -15.14 18.44 -5.35
C GLU A 569 -16.57 18.15 -5.82
N LYS A 570 -17.52 19.04 -5.51
CA LYS A 570 -18.91 18.87 -5.94
C LYS A 570 -19.06 18.89 -7.46
N GLN A 571 -18.41 19.83 -8.16
CA GLN A 571 -18.48 19.92 -9.63
C GLN A 571 -17.87 18.68 -10.29
N LEU A 572 -16.71 18.22 -9.79
CA LEU A 572 -16.01 17.02 -10.24
C LEU A 572 -16.93 15.78 -10.16
N LEU A 573 -17.50 15.53 -8.98
CA LEU A 573 -18.35 14.36 -8.76
C LEU A 573 -19.67 14.44 -9.55
N THR A 574 -20.23 15.65 -9.71
CA THR A 574 -21.46 15.86 -10.48
C THR A 574 -21.27 15.53 -11.97
N GLN A 575 -20.16 15.96 -12.57
CA GLN A 575 -19.87 15.65 -13.97
C GLN A 575 -19.56 14.15 -14.17
N ASN A 576 -18.80 13.55 -13.24
CA ASN A 576 -18.53 12.12 -13.28
C ASN A 576 -19.82 11.29 -13.17
N ILE A 577 -20.76 11.66 -12.28
CA ILE A 577 -22.02 10.92 -12.17
C ILE A 577 -22.93 11.12 -13.38
N SER A 578 -22.95 12.32 -13.99
CA SER A 578 -23.68 12.58 -15.23
C SER A 578 -23.16 11.68 -16.35
N TYR A 579 -21.84 11.61 -16.53
CA TYR A 579 -21.21 10.76 -17.52
C TYR A 579 -21.67 9.31 -17.42
N TRP A 580 -21.66 8.72 -16.22
CA TRP A 580 -22.07 7.33 -16.03
C TRP A 580 -23.58 7.10 -16.20
N ARG A 581 -24.42 8.10 -15.92
CA ARG A 581 -25.87 8.03 -16.23
C ARG A 581 -26.10 8.04 -17.74
N GLU A 582 -25.32 8.81 -18.50
CA GLU A 582 -25.41 8.83 -19.96
C GLU A 582 -24.95 7.50 -20.57
N VAL A 583 -23.88 6.88 -20.06
CA VAL A 583 -23.44 5.54 -20.48
C VAL A 583 -24.54 4.50 -20.21
N GLU A 584 -25.15 4.54 -19.02
CA GLU A 584 -26.25 3.62 -18.66
C GLU A 584 -27.49 3.82 -19.55
N ALA A 585 -27.84 5.06 -19.90
CA ALA A 585 -28.93 5.34 -20.82
C ALA A 585 -28.65 4.78 -22.23
N LEU A 586 -27.45 5.00 -22.76
CA LEU A 586 -27.04 4.44 -24.05
C LEU A 586 -27.04 2.90 -24.04
N ALA A 587 -26.56 2.29 -22.95
CA ALA A 587 -26.57 0.84 -22.79
C ALA A 587 -28.00 0.26 -22.76
N ALA A 588 -28.94 0.97 -22.14
CA ALA A 588 -30.35 0.56 -22.09
C ALA A 588 -31.07 0.67 -23.45
N GLU A 589 -30.60 1.54 -24.34
CA GLU A 589 -31.12 1.72 -25.71
C GLU A 589 -30.44 0.79 -26.73
N SER A 590 -29.34 0.13 -26.35
CA SER A 590 -28.55 -0.72 -27.23
C SER A 590 -29.30 -2.01 -27.62
N ALA A 591 -29.12 -2.43 -28.87
CA ALA A 591 -29.68 -3.69 -29.40
C ALA A 591 -28.68 -4.86 -29.32
N LEU A 592 -27.55 -4.68 -28.63
CA LEU A 592 -26.53 -5.71 -28.45
C LEU A 592 -27.01 -6.87 -27.57
N GLU A 593 -26.26 -7.97 -27.59
CA GLU A 593 -26.53 -9.11 -26.72
C GLU A 593 -26.43 -8.73 -25.24
N ASN A 594 -27.27 -9.37 -24.42
CA ASN A 594 -27.35 -9.08 -22.98
C ASN A 594 -25.99 -9.26 -22.28
N SER A 595 -25.18 -10.25 -22.66
CA SER A 595 -23.86 -10.50 -22.06
C SER A 595 -22.90 -9.31 -22.21
N VAL A 596 -22.92 -8.64 -23.37
CA VAL A 596 -22.10 -7.46 -23.65
C VAL A 596 -22.60 -6.28 -22.81
N ILE A 597 -23.92 -6.06 -22.79
CA ILE A 597 -24.56 -4.98 -22.03
C ILE A 597 -24.42 -5.19 -20.53
N ASP A 598 -24.42 -6.43 -20.04
CA ASP A 598 -24.20 -6.77 -18.63
C ASP A 598 -22.82 -6.32 -18.15
N SER A 599 -21.79 -6.42 -19.00
CA SER A 599 -20.44 -5.93 -18.69
C SER A 599 -20.41 -4.40 -18.57
N VAL A 600 -21.11 -3.68 -19.45
CA VAL A 600 -21.25 -2.21 -19.38
C VAL A 600 -22.05 -1.79 -18.15
N ASN A 601 -23.15 -2.50 -17.85
CA ASN A 601 -23.97 -2.25 -16.67
C ASN A 601 -23.18 -2.48 -15.37
N LEU A 602 -22.35 -3.53 -15.33
CA LEU A 602 -21.44 -3.78 -14.22
C LEU A 602 -20.44 -2.62 -14.07
N LEU A 603 -19.83 -2.16 -15.15
CA LEU A 603 -18.93 -1.00 -15.14
C LEU A 603 -19.61 0.27 -14.59
N CYS A 604 -20.82 0.57 -15.07
CA CYS A 604 -21.62 1.69 -14.59
C CYS A 604 -21.95 1.54 -13.09
N LYS A 605 -22.35 0.35 -12.66
CA LYS A 605 -22.67 0.05 -11.26
C LYS A 605 -21.46 0.27 -10.34
N GLU A 606 -20.31 -0.30 -10.68
CA GLU A 606 -19.10 -0.19 -9.86
C GLU A 606 -18.62 1.27 -9.79
N SER A 607 -18.56 1.97 -10.94
CA SER A 607 -18.12 3.37 -11.00
C SER A 607 -19.04 4.31 -10.21
N LYS A 608 -20.37 4.17 -10.37
CA LYS A 608 -21.34 4.95 -9.58
C LYS A 608 -21.27 4.61 -8.09
N SER A 609 -21.08 3.34 -7.73
CA SER A 609 -20.95 2.90 -6.33
C SER A 609 -19.72 3.51 -5.66
N MET A 610 -18.59 3.63 -6.38
CA MET A 610 -17.40 4.31 -5.86
C MET A 610 -17.68 5.79 -5.61
N ILE A 611 -18.27 6.50 -6.57
CA ILE A 611 -18.65 7.91 -6.40
C ILE A 611 -19.61 8.08 -5.21
N GLN A 612 -20.61 7.21 -5.06
CA GLN A 612 -21.57 7.21 -3.95
C GLN A 612 -20.90 7.00 -2.59
N ARG A 613 -20.05 5.99 -2.47
CA ARG A 613 -19.32 5.69 -1.23
C ARG A 613 -18.38 6.81 -0.85
N TYR A 614 -17.74 7.46 -1.82
CA TYR A 614 -16.94 8.65 -1.58
C TYR A 614 -17.81 9.81 -1.06
N ALA A 615 -18.89 10.13 -1.77
CA ALA A 615 -19.77 11.25 -1.46
C ALA A 615 -20.44 11.10 -0.09
N SER A 616 -20.84 9.88 0.30
CA SER A 616 -21.48 9.62 1.59
C SER A 616 -20.54 9.87 2.78
N LYS A 617 -19.26 9.51 2.67
CA LYS A 617 -18.25 9.80 3.71
C LYS A 617 -18.06 11.29 3.95
N HIS A 618 -18.37 12.11 2.95
CA HIS A 618 -18.21 13.57 2.98
C HIS A 618 -19.53 14.35 3.06
N SER A 619 -20.66 13.66 3.25
CA SER A 619 -22.00 14.26 3.28
C SER A 619 -22.34 15.10 2.04
N ILE A 620 -21.91 14.68 0.85
CA ILE A 620 -22.19 15.35 -0.41
C ILE A 620 -23.44 14.74 -1.04
N THR A 621 -24.49 15.53 -1.22
CA THR A 621 -25.72 15.09 -1.91
C THR A 621 -25.53 15.17 -3.43
N LEU A 622 -25.49 14.01 -4.10
CA LEU A 622 -25.39 13.87 -5.56
C LEU A 622 -26.59 13.15 -6.19
N PHE A 623 -27.43 12.53 -5.37
CA PHE A 623 -28.52 11.64 -5.77
C PHE A 623 -29.85 12.11 -5.22
#